data_AF-A0A2J6R3H4-F1
#
_entry.id   AF-A0A2J6R3H4-F1
#
_cell.length_a   1.000
_cell.length_b   1.000
_cell.length_c   1.000
_cell.angle_alpha   90.00
_cell.angle_beta   90.00
_cell.angle_gamma   90.00
#
_symmetry.space_group_name_H-M   'P 1'
#
loop_
_entity.id
_entity.type
_entity.pdbx_description
1 polymer ?
#
loop_
_entity_poly.entity_id
_entity_poly.type
_entity_poly.pdbx_seq_one_letter_code
_entity_poly.pdbx_strand_id
1 'polypeptide(L)' 'VVRTERGYLGLASHATEVGDDVMIGKGSSVPLIMRRCGEKEDEFRLVGDAYIHGIMNGEAFDERK' A
#
# COMPACT_ATOMS: atom_id res chain seq x y z
N VAL A 1 7.90 5.65 10.01
CA VAL A 1 6.56 5.31 10.54
C VAL A 1 5.55 6.08 9.72
N VAL A 2 4.45 5.46 9.32
CA VAL A 2 3.40 6.07 8.50
C VAL A 2 2.03 5.88 9.14
N ARG A 3 1.12 6.80 8.84
CA ARG A 3 -0.31 6.70 9.17
C ARG A 3 -1.11 6.91 7.90
N THR A 4 -1.99 5.97 7.59
CA THR A 4 -2.88 6.09 6.41
C THR A 4 -4.09 6.97 6.74
N GLU A 5 -4.78 7.47 5.72
CA GLU A 5 -6.00 8.28 5.89
C GLU A 5 -7.12 7.54 6.62
N ARG A 6 -7.16 6.21 6.47
CA ARG A 6 -8.11 5.33 7.19
C ARG A 6 -7.72 5.07 8.64
N GLY A 7 -6.63 5.67 9.13
CA GLY A 7 -6.18 5.58 10.51
C GLY A 7 -5.29 4.38 10.83
N TYR A 8 -4.86 3.60 9.83
CA TYR A 8 -3.93 2.50 10.06
C TYR A 8 -2.52 3.00 10.32
N LEU A 9 -1.81 2.37 11.25
CA LEU A 9 -0.42 2.66 11.58
C LEU A 9 0.50 1.60 10.99
N GLY A 10 1.66 2.02 10.49
CA GLY A 10 2.62 1.09 9.92
C GLY A 10 4.05 1.61 9.77
N LEU A 11 4.88 0.74 9.21
CA LEU A 11 6.25 1.00 8.78
C LEU A 11 6.30 0.84 7.26
N ALA A 12 6.90 1.79 6.58
CA ALA A 12 7.07 1.78 5.14
C ALA A 12 8.50 2.19 4.79
N SER A 13 8.90 1.93 3.54
CA SER A 13 10.19 2.34 3.00
C SER A 13 10.46 3.85 3.19
N HIS A 14 11.73 4.22 3.28
CA HIS A 14 12.14 5.63 3.36
C HIS A 14 11.78 6.43 2.10
N ALA A 15 11.53 5.75 0.98
CA ALA A 15 11.08 6.36 -0.26
C ALA A 15 9.58 6.71 -0.28
N THR A 16 8.82 6.30 0.74
CA THR A 16 7.39 6.58 0.85
C THR A 16 7.13 8.06 1.15
N GLU A 17 6.20 8.65 0.40
CA GLU A 17 5.79 10.04 0.50
C GLU A 17 4.30 10.17 0.82
N VAL A 18 3.89 11.35 1.31
CA VAL A 18 2.47 11.65 1.51
C VAL A 18 1.77 11.69 0.16
N GLY A 19 0.69 10.93 0.03
CA GLY A 19 -0.05 10.74 -1.23
C GLY A 19 0.24 9.41 -1.92
N ASP A 20 1.23 8.63 -1.45
CA ASP A 20 1.39 7.24 -1.89
C ASP A 20 0.24 6.37 -1.39
N ASP A 21 -0.21 5.45 -2.24
CA ASP A 21 -1.30 4.52 -1.97
C ASP A 21 -0.77 3.22 -1.35
N VAL A 22 -1.47 2.70 -0.34
CA VAL A 22 -1.24 1.36 0.20
C VAL A 22 -2.16 0.37 -0.52
N MET A 23 -1.60 -0.61 -1.20
CA MET A 23 -2.34 -1.62 -1.95
C MET A 23 -2.03 -3.03 -1.47
N ILE A 24 -3.01 -3.93 -1.56
CA ILE A 24 -2.83 -5.36 -1.28
C ILE A 24 -2.92 -6.10 -2.61
N GLY A 25 -1.78 -6.58 -3.08
CA GLY A 25 -1.70 -7.35 -4.32
C GLY A 25 -2.08 -8.81 -4.09
N LYS A 26 -2.83 -9.40 -5.03
CA LYS A 26 -3.10 -10.84 -5.03
C LYS A 26 -1.78 -11.63 -5.06
N GLY A 27 -1.57 -12.49 -4.07
CA GLY A 27 -0.35 -13.28 -3.91
C GLY A 27 0.80 -12.57 -3.19
N SER A 28 0.65 -11.28 -2.85
CA SER A 28 1.57 -10.61 -1.93
C SER A 28 1.21 -10.97 -0.49
N SER A 29 2.21 -11.34 0.31
CA SER A 29 2.05 -11.55 1.76
C SER A 29 2.08 -10.24 2.56
N VAL A 30 2.45 -9.13 1.90
CA VAL A 30 2.63 -7.82 2.52
C VAL A 30 1.92 -6.72 1.73
N PRO A 31 1.43 -5.66 2.39
CA PRO A 31 1.03 -4.42 1.74
C PRO A 31 2.17 -3.81 0.90
N LEU A 32 1.79 -3.23 -0.22
CA LEU A 32 2.68 -2.57 -1.17
C LEU A 32 2.39 -1.07 -1.18
N ILE A 33 3.44 -0.26 -1.24
CA ILE A 33 3.35 1.18 -1.45
C ILE A 33 3.45 1.46 -2.94
N MET A 34 2.40 2.04 -3.50
CA MET A 34 2.25 2.34 -4.91
C MET A 34 2.11 3.85 -5.09
N ARG A 35 2.86 4.41 -6.06
CA ARG A 35 2.77 5.82 -6.43
C ARG A 35 2.15 5.94 -7.82
N ARG A 36 1.15 6.79 -7.97
CA ARG A 36 0.57 7.11 -9.29
C ARG A 36 1.66 7.70 -10.19
N CYS A 37 1.84 7.13 -11.38
CA CYS A 37 2.86 7.55 -12.33
C CYS A 37 2.33 7.50 -13.76
N GLY A 38 1.56 8.51 -14.15
CA GLY A 38 1.04 8.58 -15.52
C GLY A 38 -0.18 9.46 -15.63
N GLU A 39 -0.64 9.64 -16.86
CA GLU A 39 -1.90 10.33 -17.13
C GLU A 39 -3.11 9.40 -16.97
N LYS A 40 -2.89 8.08 -17.00
CA LYS A 40 -3.95 7.08 -16.81
C LYS A 40 -4.11 6.73 -15.33
N GLU A 41 -5.35 6.49 -14.92
CA GLU A 41 -5.69 6.18 -13.53
C GLU A 41 -5.09 4.87 -13.01
N ASP A 42 -4.75 3.94 -13.92
CA ASP A 42 -4.25 2.60 -13.60
C ASP A 42 -2.72 2.47 -13.66
N GLU A 43 -2.01 3.57 -13.92
CA GLU A 43 -0.54 3.56 -14.00
C GLU A 43 0.07 3.85 -12.62
N PHE A 44 0.64 2.82 -12.02
CA PHE A 44 1.30 2.88 -10.72
C PHE A 44 2.72 2.35 -10.77
N ARG A 45 3.59 2.97 -9.97
CA ARG A 45 4.95 2.54 -9.71
C ARG A 45 5.03 1.95 -8.32
N LEU A 46 5.62 0.77 -8.21
CA LEU A 46 5.98 0.19 -6.92
C LEU A 46 7.11 1.02 -6.29
N VAL A 47 6.84 1.60 -5.12
CA VAL A 47 7.81 2.34 -4.30
C VAL A 47 8.52 1.42 -3.33
N GLY A 48 7.79 0.46 -2.75
CA GLY A 48 8.32 -0.51 -1.80
C GLY A 48 7.24 -1.31 -1.10
N ASP A 49 7.63 -2.08 -0.11
CA ASP A 49 6.75 -2.81 0.79
C ASP A 49 6.45 -1.99 2.06
N ALA A 50 5.41 -2.41 2.77
CA ALA A 50 5.07 -1.85 4.08
C ALA A 50 4.52 -2.90 5.03
N TYR A 51 4.87 -2.74 6.30
CA TYR A 51 4.17 -3.39 7.41
C TYR A 51 3.05 -2.46 7.86
N ILE A 52 1.79 -2.88 7.72
CA ILE A 52 0.64 -2.14 8.26
C ILE A 52 -0.06 -3.00 9.30
N HIS A 53 -0.20 -2.45 10.52
CA HIS A 53 -0.81 -3.17 11.62
C HIS A 53 -2.30 -3.46 11.32
N GLY A 54 -2.70 -4.74 11.44
CA GLY A 54 -4.07 -5.20 11.17
C GLY A 54 -4.46 -5.33 9.69
N ILE A 55 -3.50 -5.24 8.76
CA ILE A 55 -3.71 -5.42 7.31
C ILE A 55 -2.83 -6.54 6.72
N MET A 56 -1.75 -6.91 7.43
CA MET A 56 -0.85 -7.99 7.03
C MET A 56 -1.58 -9.35 6.94
N ASN A 57 -0.97 -10.33 6.24
CA ASN A 57 -1.52 -11.69 6.05
C ASN A 57 -2.87 -11.77 5.33
N GLY A 58 -3.23 -10.76 4.53
CA GLY A 58 -4.44 -10.79 3.71
C GLY A 58 -5.74 -10.58 4.50
N GLU A 59 -5.67 -10.21 5.79
CA GLU A 59 -6.84 -9.90 6.63
C GLU A 59 -7.73 -8.79 6.04
N ALA A 60 -7.16 -7.94 5.21
CA ALA A 60 -7.84 -6.84 4.54
C ALA A 60 -7.98 -7.03 3.01
N PHE A 61 -7.63 -8.21 2.48
CA PHE A 61 -7.79 -8.51 1.05
C PHE A 61 -9.27 -8.81 0.73
N ASP A 62 -9.84 -8.10 -0.25
CA ASP A 62 -11.20 -8.34 -0.74
C ASP A 62 -11.13 -8.87 -2.18
N GLU A 63 -11.44 -10.16 -2.37
CA GLU A 63 -11.39 -10.83 -3.68
C GLU A 63 -12.35 -10.25 -4.74
N ARG A 64 -13.27 -9.37 -4.33
CA ARG A 64 -14.31 -8.80 -5.19
C ARG A 64 -13.97 -7.39 -5.70
N LYS A 65 -12.83 -6.83 -5.31
CA LYS A 65 -12.32 -5.53 -5.77
C LYS A 65 -11.08 -5.72 -6.63
#